data_AF-A0A832T687-F1
#
_entry.id   AF-A0A832T687-F1
#
_cell.length_a   1.000
_cell.length_b   1.000
_cell.length_c   1.000
_cell.angle_alpha   90.00
_cell.angle_beta   90.00
_cell.angle_gamma   90.00
#
_symmetry.space_group_name_H-M   'P 1'
#
loop_
_entity.id
_entity.type
_entity.pdbx_description
1 polymer ?
#
loop_
_entity_poly.entity_id
_entity_poly.type
_entity_poly.pdbx_seq_one_letter_code
_entity_poly.pdbx_strand_id
1 'polypeptide(L)'
;MGMSGLLVLAIAPAIFILCYFYLRDRYEPEPLGWVVKVFLVGAIMVIPAALIETPFPSGLLTAVFVAPIVEESLKFAAVYFTVYRDEEFDEPVDGIVYASAAALGFAMLENVMYVMEGGVAVGIVRAVVSVPAHALFSSIWGYSLGIARFRHEKDRLFLIAIGLAGAMAFHGIFNLMASDSELLGLIVILVLLVPGGWWLAHRHIGHAHAHPASAQFLTGKRAPPKESPGIPGAGIPRERGSLSSGYCTKCGNPLSPDTKFCGMCGEPVERV
;
A
#
# COMPACT_ATOMS: atom_id res chain seq x y z
N MET A 1 -16.70 21.49 -21.79
CA MET A 1 -16.73 20.02 -21.64
C MET A 1 -18.03 19.66 -20.93
N GLY A 2 -18.83 18.74 -21.45
CA GLY A 2 -20.10 18.34 -20.81
C GLY A 2 -19.91 17.44 -19.59
N MET A 3 -21.00 17.12 -18.88
CA MET A 3 -21.04 16.24 -17.71
C MET A 3 -20.29 14.92 -17.93
N SER A 4 -20.49 14.27 -19.08
CA SER A 4 -19.80 13.04 -19.46
C SER A 4 -18.29 13.20 -19.51
N GLY A 5 -17.79 14.33 -20.01
CA GLY A 5 -16.36 14.62 -20.03
C GLY A 5 -15.77 14.79 -18.63
N LEU A 6 -16.48 15.49 -17.74
CA LEU A 6 -16.05 15.67 -16.35
C LEU A 6 -15.94 14.33 -15.62
N LEU A 7 -16.90 13.42 -15.82
CA LEU A 7 -16.84 12.07 -15.26
C LEU A 7 -15.65 11.26 -15.80
N VAL A 8 -15.37 11.34 -17.10
CA VAL A 8 -14.19 10.68 -17.70
C VAL A 8 -12.91 11.22 -17.07
N LEU A 9 -12.79 12.54 -16.93
CA LEU A 9 -11.62 13.18 -16.31
C LEU A 9 -11.47 12.78 -14.83
N ALA A 10 -12.57 12.56 -14.13
CA ALA A 10 -12.57 12.16 -12.73
C ALA A 10 -12.16 10.68 -12.54
N ILE A 11 -12.64 9.79 -13.42
CA ILE A 11 -12.54 8.33 -13.27
C ILE A 11 -11.31 7.75 -13.97
N ALA A 12 -11.02 8.18 -15.19
CA ALA A 12 -9.99 7.56 -16.03
C ALA A 12 -8.59 7.50 -15.38
N PRO A 13 -8.10 8.55 -14.69
CA PRO A 13 -6.78 8.51 -14.04
C PRO A 13 -6.72 7.44 -12.95
N ALA A 14 -7.79 7.28 -12.16
CA ALA A 14 -7.84 6.30 -11.08
C ALA A 14 -7.76 4.87 -11.64
N ILE A 15 -8.53 4.58 -12.69
CA ILE A 15 -8.52 3.27 -13.36
C ILE A 15 -7.17 3.01 -14.03
N PHE A 16 -6.58 3.99 -14.72
CA PHE A 16 -5.28 3.86 -15.37
C PHE A 16 -4.17 3.48 -14.37
N ILE A 17 -4.13 4.16 -13.21
CA ILE A 17 -3.14 3.90 -12.17
C ILE A 17 -3.42 2.57 -11.47
N LEU A 18 -4.68 2.18 -11.32
CA LEU A 18 -5.05 0.88 -10.76
C LEU A 18 -4.54 -0.24 -11.67
N CYS A 19 -4.76 -0.12 -12.98
CA CYS A 19 -4.21 -1.05 -13.95
C CYS A 19 -2.68 -1.12 -13.85
N TYR A 20 -2.00 0.01 -13.64
CA TYR A 20 -0.56 0.02 -13.44
C TYR A 20 -0.14 -0.84 -12.24
N PHE A 21 -0.74 -0.66 -11.06
CA PHE A 21 -0.37 -1.43 -9.86
C PHE A 21 -0.79 -2.89 -9.97
N TYR A 22 -1.97 -3.17 -10.53
CA TYR A 22 -2.44 -4.53 -10.78
C TYR A 22 -1.48 -5.31 -11.68
N LEU A 23 -1.01 -4.71 -12.78
CA LEU A 23 -0.05 -5.33 -13.70
C LEU A 23 1.38 -5.45 -13.14
N ARG A 24 1.63 -4.93 -11.93
CA ARG A 24 2.91 -5.11 -11.24
C ARG A 24 2.97 -6.37 -10.42
N ASP A 25 1.84 -6.96 -10.11
CA ASP A 25 1.79 -8.30 -9.57
C ASP A 25 2.11 -9.31 -10.68
N ARG A 26 3.23 -10.02 -10.52
CA ARG A 26 3.84 -10.82 -11.61
C ARG A 26 3.76 -12.31 -11.39
N TYR A 27 3.68 -12.76 -10.15
CA TYR A 27 3.86 -14.16 -9.80
C TYR A 27 2.52 -14.86 -9.57
N GLU A 28 1.61 -14.22 -8.85
CA GLU A 28 0.24 -14.66 -8.60
C GLU A 28 -0.70 -13.45 -8.73
N PRO A 29 -1.17 -13.10 -9.95
CA PRO A 29 -2.04 -11.94 -10.12
C PRO A 29 -3.39 -12.11 -9.42
N GLU A 30 -3.66 -11.21 -8.48
CA GLU A 30 -4.89 -11.20 -7.70
C GLU A 30 -6.19 -11.35 -8.52
N PRO A 31 -7.20 -12.06 -8.00
CA PRO A 31 -8.50 -12.12 -8.65
C PRO A 31 -9.12 -10.71 -8.78
N LEU A 32 -9.49 -10.34 -10.00
CA LEU A 32 -10.09 -9.02 -10.30
C LEU A 32 -11.29 -8.70 -9.40
N GLY A 33 -12.05 -9.71 -8.97
CA GLY A 33 -13.19 -9.53 -8.07
C GLY A 33 -12.79 -8.91 -6.72
N TRP A 34 -11.65 -9.32 -6.15
CA TRP A 34 -11.15 -8.76 -4.90
C TRP A 34 -10.63 -7.34 -5.09
N VAL A 35 -9.86 -7.10 -6.14
CA VAL A 35 -9.34 -5.75 -6.46
C VAL A 35 -10.48 -4.76 -6.65
N VAL A 36 -11.51 -5.13 -7.42
CA VAL A 36 -12.71 -4.31 -7.63
C VAL A 36 -13.48 -4.10 -6.32
N LYS A 37 -13.66 -5.14 -5.51
CA LYS A 37 -14.33 -5.02 -4.20
C LYS A 37 -13.60 -4.05 -3.28
N VAL A 38 -12.28 -4.15 -3.15
CA VAL A 38 -11.47 -3.25 -2.33
C VAL A 38 -11.50 -1.82 -2.87
N PHE A 39 -11.45 -1.64 -4.19
CA PHE A 39 -11.62 -0.34 -4.83
C PHE A 39 -12.97 0.30 -4.47
N LEU A 40 -14.07 -0.46 -4.57
CA LEU A 40 -15.40 0.04 -4.22
C LEU A 40 -15.54 0.36 -2.73
N VAL A 41 -15.00 -0.49 -1.85
CA VAL A 41 -14.99 -0.21 -0.41
C VAL A 41 -14.17 1.03 -0.09
N GLY A 42 -13.02 1.22 -0.74
CA GLY A 42 -12.21 2.44 -0.64
C GLY A 42 -12.97 3.69 -1.08
N ALA A 43 -13.73 3.62 -2.18
CA ALA A 43 -14.62 4.71 -2.60
C ALA A 43 -15.67 5.04 -1.53
N ILE A 44 -16.29 4.02 -0.93
CA ILE A 44 -17.28 4.21 0.14
C ILE A 44 -16.67 4.89 1.37
N MET A 45 -15.37 4.68 1.66
CA MET A 45 -14.69 5.28 2.82
C MET A 45 -14.61 6.82 2.78
N VAL A 46 -14.87 7.45 1.64
CA VAL A 46 -15.00 8.92 1.54
C VAL A 46 -16.15 9.44 2.43
N ILE A 47 -17.23 8.68 2.56
CA ILE A 47 -18.40 9.08 3.35
C ILE A 47 -18.06 9.20 4.85
N PRO A 48 -17.55 8.15 5.53
CA PRO A 48 -17.14 8.28 6.92
C PRO A 48 -15.97 9.27 7.09
N ALA A 49 -15.06 9.40 6.12
CA ALA A 49 -14.00 10.43 6.17
C ALA A 49 -14.61 11.83 6.29
N ALA A 50 -15.52 12.18 5.38
CA ALA A 50 -16.22 13.46 5.40
C ALA A 50 -16.98 13.69 6.72
N LEU A 51 -17.66 12.67 7.26
CA LEU A 51 -18.37 12.77 8.55
C LEU A 51 -17.43 13.02 9.74
N ILE A 52 -16.25 12.40 9.73
CA ILE A 52 -15.25 12.58 10.79
C ILE A 52 -14.55 13.94 10.66
N GLU A 53 -14.33 14.42 9.44
CA GLU A 53 -13.62 15.67 9.15
C GLU A 53 -14.49 16.92 9.30
N THR A 54 -15.78 16.84 8.98
CA THR A 54 -16.73 17.99 8.99
C THR A 54 -16.78 18.75 10.33
N PRO A 55 -16.71 18.11 11.53
CA PRO A 55 -16.69 18.81 12.81
C PRO A 55 -15.42 19.64 13.04
N PHE A 56 -14.33 19.39 12.30
CA PHE A 56 -13.09 20.14 12.44
C PHE A 56 -13.16 21.44 11.63
N PRO A 57 -12.59 22.55 12.12
CA PRO A 57 -12.58 23.80 11.37
C PRO A 57 -11.80 23.64 10.07
N SER A 58 -12.32 24.19 8.98
CA SER A 58 -11.59 24.26 7.72
C SER A 58 -10.30 25.04 7.89
N GLY A 59 -9.17 24.52 7.38
CA GLY A 59 -7.90 25.22 7.42
C GLY A 59 -6.69 24.28 7.39
N LEU A 60 -5.50 24.87 7.49
CA LEU A 60 -4.23 24.16 7.32
C LEU A 60 -4.06 23.00 8.30
N LEU A 61 -4.47 23.17 9.57
CA LEU A 61 -4.38 22.10 10.57
C LEU A 61 -5.17 20.87 10.14
N THR A 62 -6.40 21.07 9.68
CA THR A 62 -7.28 19.98 9.26
C THR A 62 -6.76 19.35 7.98
N ALA A 63 -6.31 20.15 7.01
CA ALA A 63 -5.75 19.65 5.76
C ALA A 63 -4.44 18.87 5.94
N VAL A 64 -3.56 19.29 6.85
CA VAL A 64 -2.21 18.71 7.01
C VAL A 64 -2.17 17.56 8.01
N PHE A 65 -3.05 17.56 9.00
CA PHE A 65 -3.04 16.54 10.06
C PHE A 65 -4.30 15.71 10.09
N VAL A 66 -5.48 16.33 10.20
CA VAL A 66 -6.73 15.58 10.42
C VAL A 66 -7.08 14.73 9.21
N ALA A 67 -7.18 15.31 8.02
CA ALA A 67 -7.55 14.60 6.80
C ALA A 67 -6.55 13.46 6.48
N PRO A 68 -5.21 13.66 6.46
CA PRO A 68 -4.26 12.57 6.24
C PRO A 68 -4.39 11.41 7.23
N ILE A 69 -4.62 11.71 8.51
CA ILE A 69 -4.80 10.68 9.54
C ILE A 69 -6.10 9.91 9.30
N VAL A 70 -7.21 10.62 9.08
CA VAL A 70 -8.53 10.03 8.91
C VAL A 70 -8.59 9.20 7.63
N GLU A 71 -8.22 9.79 6.51
CA GLU A 71 -8.30 9.16 5.20
C GLU A 71 -7.41 7.92 5.09
N GLU A 72 -6.14 8.00 5.48
CA GLU A 72 -5.23 6.85 5.37
C GLU A 72 -5.63 5.73 6.34
N SER A 73 -6.16 6.07 7.53
CA SER A 73 -6.70 5.08 8.45
C SER A 73 -7.92 4.35 7.88
N LEU A 74 -8.82 5.07 7.20
CA LEU A 74 -10.02 4.48 6.60
C LEU A 74 -9.69 3.64 5.37
N LYS A 75 -8.77 4.08 4.51
CA LYS A 75 -8.26 3.27 3.38
C LYS A 75 -7.56 2.00 3.87
N PHE A 76 -6.75 2.12 4.93
CA PHE A 76 -6.15 0.97 5.60
C PHE A 76 -7.22 0.03 6.15
N ALA A 77 -8.23 0.54 6.85
CA ALA A 77 -9.33 -0.25 7.40
C ALA A 77 -10.10 -0.97 6.29
N ALA A 78 -10.35 -0.32 5.16
CA ALA A 78 -10.96 -0.95 4.00
C ALA A 78 -10.21 -2.22 3.59
N VAL A 79 -8.89 -2.19 3.43
CA VAL A 79 -8.08 -3.37 3.08
C VAL A 79 -8.05 -4.39 4.22
N TYR A 80 -7.78 -3.93 5.44
CA TYR A 80 -7.57 -4.79 6.61
C TYR A 80 -8.80 -5.63 6.97
N PHE A 81 -10.00 -5.08 6.79
CA PHE A 81 -11.26 -5.77 7.09
C PHE A 81 -11.87 -6.50 5.88
N THR A 82 -11.38 -6.28 4.66
CA THR A 82 -11.92 -6.95 3.46
C THR A 82 -11.11 -8.17 3.03
N VAL A 83 -9.79 -8.03 2.88
CA VAL A 83 -8.96 -9.05 2.20
C VAL A 83 -7.73 -9.47 2.99
N TYR A 84 -7.25 -8.68 3.96
CA TYR A 84 -6.01 -9.00 4.70
C TYR A 84 -6.02 -10.35 5.45
N ARG A 85 -7.21 -10.85 5.83
CA ARG A 85 -7.38 -12.15 6.49
C ARG A 85 -7.70 -13.28 5.52
N ASP A 86 -7.94 -12.95 4.26
CA ASP A 86 -8.26 -13.91 3.22
C ASP A 86 -7.01 -14.73 2.84
N GLU A 87 -7.24 -15.88 2.20
CA GLU A 87 -6.16 -16.73 1.71
C GLU A 87 -5.50 -16.15 0.47
N GLU A 88 -6.22 -15.32 -0.29
CA GLU A 88 -5.70 -14.61 -1.46
C GLU A 88 -4.62 -13.57 -1.09
N PHE A 89 -4.56 -13.10 0.16
CA PHE A 89 -3.44 -12.24 0.61
C PHE A 89 -2.23 -13.11 1.01
N ASP A 90 -1.44 -13.51 0.03
CA ASP A 90 -0.38 -14.53 0.15
C ASP A 90 1.00 -14.13 -0.41
N GLU A 91 1.13 -12.92 -0.96
CA GLU A 91 2.37 -12.23 -1.28
C GLU A 91 2.48 -10.83 -0.63
N PRO A 92 3.71 -10.30 -0.44
CA PRO A 92 3.86 -8.93 0.06
C PRO A 92 3.43 -7.85 -0.95
N VAL A 93 3.39 -8.16 -2.25
CA VAL A 93 3.01 -7.20 -3.29
C VAL A 93 1.51 -6.90 -3.25
N ASP A 94 0.70 -7.86 -2.81
CA ASP A 94 -0.77 -7.76 -2.63
C ASP A 94 -1.13 -6.59 -1.73
N GLY A 95 -0.34 -6.40 -0.67
CA GLY A 95 -0.47 -5.27 0.23
C GLY A 95 -0.40 -3.93 -0.51
N ILE A 96 0.49 -3.81 -1.50
CA ILE A 96 0.61 -2.63 -2.36
C ILE A 96 -0.58 -2.56 -3.32
N VAL A 97 -0.93 -3.66 -4.00
CA VAL A 97 -2.03 -3.71 -4.98
C VAL A 97 -3.36 -3.33 -4.33
N TYR A 98 -3.72 -3.95 -3.20
CA TYR A 98 -4.96 -3.67 -2.49
C TYR A 98 -4.97 -2.29 -1.83
N ALA A 99 -3.84 -1.81 -1.30
CA ALA A 99 -3.76 -0.44 -0.79
C ALA A 99 -3.97 0.58 -1.90
N SER A 100 -3.33 0.39 -3.07
CA SER A 100 -3.55 1.23 -4.24
C SER A 100 -5.00 1.14 -4.74
N ALA A 101 -5.63 -0.04 -4.73
CA ALA A 101 -7.04 -0.19 -5.08
C ALA A 101 -7.96 0.64 -4.16
N ALA A 102 -7.81 0.49 -2.84
CA ALA A 102 -8.60 1.27 -1.88
C ALA A 102 -8.37 2.78 -2.04
N ALA A 103 -7.11 3.20 -2.21
CA ALA A 103 -6.74 4.59 -2.37
C ALA A 103 -7.28 5.20 -3.66
N LEU A 104 -7.23 4.47 -4.77
CA LEU A 104 -7.73 4.96 -6.07
C LEU A 104 -9.26 4.98 -6.12
N GLY A 105 -9.93 4.07 -5.41
CA GLY A 105 -11.38 4.14 -5.21
C GLY A 105 -11.78 5.39 -4.43
N PHE A 106 -11.09 5.65 -3.32
CA PHE A 106 -11.26 6.87 -2.51
C PHE A 106 -11.02 8.13 -3.37
N ALA A 107 -9.86 8.19 -4.03
CA ALA A 107 -9.46 9.30 -4.87
C ALA A 107 -10.42 9.53 -6.05
N MET A 108 -10.97 8.46 -6.64
CA MET A 108 -11.96 8.57 -7.72
C MET A 108 -13.21 9.32 -7.23
N LEU A 109 -13.82 8.88 -6.13
CA LEU A 109 -15.06 9.49 -5.65
C LEU A 109 -14.81 10.93 -5.17
N GLU A 110 -13.70 11.16 -4.48
CA GLU A 110 -13.27 12.51 -4.12
C GLU A 110 -13.09 13.39 -5.36
N ASN A 111 -12.37 12.90 -6.37
CA ASN A 111 -12.13 13.64 -7.60
C ASN A 111 -13.43 13.95 -8.36
N VAL A 112 -14.42 13.06 -8.36
CA VAL A 112 -15.76 13.36 -8.90
C VAL A 112 -16.36 14.58 -8.19
N MET A 113 -16.35 14.62 -6.85
CA MET A 113 -16.92 15.75 -6.11
C MET A 113 -16.22 17.07 -6.44
N TYR A 114 -14.88 17.09 -6.42
CA TYR A 114 -14.10 18.28 -6.75
C TYR A 114 -14.30 18.76 -8.20
N VAL A 115 -14.42 17.84 -9.16
CA VAL A 115 -14.59 18.21 -10.57
C VAL A 115 -16.01 18.73 -10.85
N MET A 116 -17.02 18.22 -10.13
CA MET A 116 -18.39 18.74 -10.26
C MET A 116 -18.51 20.18 -9.77
N GLU A 117 -17.73 20.57 -8.76
CA GLU A 117 -17.70 21.93 -8.23
C GLU A 117 -16.74 22.85 -9.00
N GLY A 118 -15.51 22.38 -9.25
CA GLY A 118 -14.41 23.18 -9.80
C GLY A 118 -14.20 23.07 -11.32
N GLY A 119 -14.93 22.19 -11.99
CA GLY A 119 -14.87 22.03 -13.45
C GLY A 119 -13.57 21.42 -13.99
N VAL A 120 -13.32 21.67 -15.28
CA VAL A 120 -12.27 20.98 -16.06
C VAL A 120 -10.86 21.28 -15.53
N ALA A 121 -10.57 22.54 -15.18
CA ALA A 121 -9.23 22.94 -14.74
C ALA A 121 -8.82 22.20 -13.46
N VAL A 122 -9.74 22.13 -12.48
CA VAL A 122 -9.55 21.37 -11.24
C VAL A 122 -9.35 19.88 -11.55
N GLY A 123 -10.16 19.33 -12.46
CA GLY A 123 -10.01 17.92 -12.86
C GLY A 123 -8.68 17.58 -13.50
N ILE A 124 -8.12 18.46 -14.34
CA ILE A 124 -6.82 18.23 -14.96
C ILE A 124 -5.71 18.23 -13.91
N VAL A 125 -5.71 19.21 -13.01
CA VAL A 125 -4.71 19.28 -11.94
C VAL A 125 -4.79 18.04 -11.06
N ARG A 126 -5.99 17.70 -10.59
CA ARG A 126 -6.19 16.52 -9.73
C ARG A 126 -5.83 15.21 -10.41
N ALA A 127 -6.13 15.05 -11.70
CA ALA A 127 -5.80 13.86 -12.48
C ALA A 127 -4.28 13.57 -12.52
N VAL A 128 -3.45 14.62 -12.56
CA VAL A 128 -1.99 14.51 -12.66
C VAL A 128 -1.31 14.56 -11.28
N VAL A 129 -1.93 15.24 -10.32
CA VAL A 129 -1.32 15.55 -9.03
C VAL A 129 -1.93 14.70 -7.92
N SER A 130 -3.19 14.94 -7.57
CA SER A 130 -3.84 14.33 -6.41
C SER A 130 -4.12 12.84 -6.58
N VAL A 131 -4.67 12.42 -7.73
CA VAL A 131 -5.07 11.02 -7.95
C VAL A 131 -3.88 10.04 -7.88
N PRO A 132 -2.73 10.32 -8.55
CA PRO A 132 -1.53 9.51 -8.35
C PRO A 132 -1.02 9.56 -6.92
N ALA A 133 -1.04 10.74 -6.28
CA ALA A 133 -0.50 10.90 -4.94
C ALA A 133 -1.23 10.02 -3.91
N HIS A 134 -2.55 9.87 -3.98
CA HIS A 134 -3.28 8.93 -3.10
C HIS A 134 -2.76 7.49 -3.19
N ALA A 135 -2.54 6.97 -4.42
CA ALA A 135 -1.99 5.63 -4.59
C ALA A 135 -0.57 5.53 -4.01
N LEU A 136 0.25 6.57 -4.17
CA LEU A 136 1.61 6.63 -3.64
C LEU A 136 1.63 6.67 -2.11
N PHE A 137 0.77 7.45 -1.46
CA PHE A 137 0.65 7.48 0.00
C PHE A 137 0.32 6.10 0.54
N SER A 138 -0.76 5.52 0.02
CA SER A 138 -1.24 4.25 0.53
C SER A 138 -0.33 3.07 0.18
N SER A 139 0.45 3.15 -0.90
CA SER A 139 1.46 2.14 -1.23
C SER A 139 2.53 1.97 -0.14
N ILE A 140 2.79 3.01 0.68
CA ILE A 140 3.75 2.95 1.79
C ILE A 140 3.22 2.02 2.88
N TRP A 141 2.01 2.25 3.39
CA TRP A 141 1.42 1.36 4.39
C TRP A 141 1.03 0.02 3.80
N GLY A 142 0.67 -0.04 2.52
CA GLY A 142 0.38 -1.28 1.79
C GLY A 142 1.57 -2.22 1.75
N TYR A 143 2.75 -1.69 1.41
CA TYR A 143 4.01 -2.43 1.48
C TYR A 143 4.29 -2.94 2.89
N SER A 144 4.19 -2.07 3.91
CA SER A 144 4.39 -2.49 5.30
C SER A 144 3.40 -3.56 5.75
N LEU A 145 2.13 -3.45 5.35
CA LEU A 145 1.08 -4.44 5.66
C LEU A 145 1.37 -5.79 5.01
N GLY A 146 1.79 -5.78 3.73
CA GLY A 146 2.23 -6.94 2.98
C GLY A 146 3.39 -7.66 3.67
N ILE A 147 4.47 -6.94 4.00
CA ILE A 147 5.61 -7.51 4.73
C ILE A 147 5.20 -8.02 6.11
N ALA A 148 4.36 -7.29 6.84
CA ALA A 148 3.94 -7.62 8.20
C ALA A 148 3.16 -8.95 8.26
N ARG A 149 2.45 -9.35 7.19
CA ARG A 149 1.75 -10.65 7.08
C ARG A 149 2.68 -11.85 7.26
N PHE A 150 3.94 -11.72 6.86
CA PHE A 150 4.94 -12.79 6.89
C PHE A 150 5.94 -12.66 8.05
N ARG A 151 5.75 -11.70 8.96
CA ARG A 151 6.61 -11.49 10.13
C ARG A 151 6.00 -12.07 11.39
N HIS A 152 6.84 -12.23 12.42
CA HIS A 152 6.38 -12.63 13.75
C HIS A 152 5.43 -11.57 14.33
N GLU A 153 4.49 -12.02 15.16
CA GLU A 153 3.45 -11.17 15.74
C GLU A 153 4.00 -9.95 16.48
N LYS A 154 5.13 -10.10 17.17
CA LYS A 154 5.82 -9.01 17.88
C LYS A 154 6.26 -7.86 16.97
N ASP A 155 6.63 -8.16 15.73
CA ASP A 155 7.16 -7.17 14.77
C ASP A 155 6.04 -6.65 13.85
N ARG A 156 4.95 -7.41 13.70
CA ARG A 156 3.81 -7.11 12.81
C ARG A 156 3.17 -5.76 13.11
N LEU A 157 2.83 -5.51 14.37
CA LEU A 157 2.15 -4.26 14.75
C LEU A 157 3.03 -3.04 14.52
N PHE A 158 4.31 -3.14 14.86
CA PHE A 158 5.28 -2.06 14.67
C PHE A 158 5.44 -1.70 13.18
N LEU A 159 5.56 -2.69 12.30
CA LEU A 159 5.67 -2.49 10.85
C LEU A 159 4.42 -1.82 10.26
N ILE A 160 3.23 -2.26 10.67
CA ILE A 160 1.98 -1.64 10.24
C ILE A 160 1.92 -0.19 10.71
N ALA A 161 2.22 0.07 11.99
CA ALA A 161 2.18 1.40 12.57
C ALA A 161 3.14 2.37 11.88
N ILE A 162 4.39 1.96 11.63
CA ILE A 162 5.37 2.83 10.96
C ILE A 162 5.03 3.08 9.50
N GLY A 163 4.46 2.09 8.79
CA GLY A 163 3.99 2.28 7.42
C GLY A 163 2.83 3.27 7.34
N LEU A 164 1.86 3.12 8.23
CA LEU A 164 0.69 4.00 8.29
C LEU A 164 1.09 5.43 8.69
N ALA A 165 1.95 5.59 9.70
CA ALA A 165 2.50 6.90 10.07
C ALA A 165 3.29 7.55 8.93
N GLY A 166 4.09 6.76 8.18
CA GLY A 166 4.82 7.24 7.01
C GLY A 166 3.91 7.74 5.90
N ALA A 167 2.82 7.03 5.61
CA ALA A 167 1.82 7.45 4.63
C ALA A 167 1.08 8.73 5.06
N MET A 168 0.65 8.81 6.33
CA MET A 168 0.01 10.00 6.89
C MET A 168 0.92 11.22 6.82
N ALA A 169 2.21 11.05 7.17
CA ALA A 169 3.19 12.13 7.08
C ALA A 169 3.41 12.56 5.63
N PHE A 170 3.53 11.62 4.69
CA PHE A 170 3.72 11.95 3.28
C PHE A 170 2.51 12.68 2.68
N HIS A 171 1.31 12.23 3.02
CA HIS A 171 0.06 12.88 2.62
C HIS A 171 -0.07 14.28 3.27
N GLY A 172 0.25 14.43 4.55
CA GLY A 172 0.26 15.75 5.20
C GLY A 172 1.26 16.73 4.58
N ILE A 173 2.47 16.28 4.25
CA ILE A 173 3.47 17.08 3.53
C ILE A 173 2.94 17.51 2.16
N PHE A 174 2.30 16.61 1.42
CA PHE A 174 1.68 16.93 0.14
C PHE A 174 0.58 17.99 0.32
N ASN A 175 -0.30 17.84 1.30
CA ASN A 175 -1.38 18.81 1.57
C ASN A 175 -0.82 20.17 2.01
N LEU A 176 0.28 20.20 2.76
CA LEU A 176 0.97 21.44 3.10
C LEU A 176 1.47 22.16 1.84
N MET A 177 2.14 21.44 0.94
CA MET A 177 2.63 22.02 -0.32
C MET A 177 1.50 22.44 -1.26
N ALA A 178 0.37 21.74 -1.23
CA ALA A 178 -0.81 22.07 -2.03
C ALA A 178 -1.56 23.29 -1.47
N SER A 179 -1.56 23.46 -0.14
CA SER A 179 -2.27 24.56 0.55
C SER A 179 -1.59 25.92 0.40
N ASP A 180 -0.26 25.93 0.19
CA ASP A 180 0.51 27.16 0.01
C ASP A 180 0.13 27.89 -1.30
N SER A 181 -0.43 27.18 -2.29
CA SER A 181 -0.92 27.71 -3.58
C SER A 181 0.11 28.52 -4.41
N GLU A 182 1.35 28.63 -3.93
CA GLU A 182 2.46 29.23 -4.64
C GLU A 182 3.05 28.28 -5.69
N LEU A 183 3.68 28.87 -6.71
CA LEU A 183 4.40 28.13 -7.77
C LEU A 183 5.41 27.13 -7.18
N LEU A 184 6.05 27.49 -6.06
CA LEU A 184 7.02 26.64 -5.39
C LEU A 184 6.40 25.33 -4.88
N GLY A 185 5.22 25.39 -4.24
CA GLY A 185 4.52 24.21 -3.75
C GLY A 185 4.19 23.21 -4.87
N LEU A 186 3.69 23.73 -6.00
CA LEU A 186 3.42 22.91 -7.19
C LEU A 186 4.69 22.30 -7.79
N ILE A 187 5.79 23.06 -7.85
CA ILE A 187 7.09 22.54 -8.30
C ILE A 187 7.58 21.42 -7.38
N VAL A 188 7.51 21.61 -6.07
CA VAL A 188 7.91 20.57 -5.09
C VAL A 188 7.07 19.31 -5.28
N ILE A 189 5.75 19.45 -5.48
CA ILE A 189 4.88 18.31 -5.72
C ILE A 189 5.27 17.57 -7.01
N LEU A 190 5.39 18.29 -8.13
CA LEU A 190 5.60 17.69 -9.45
C LEU A 190 7.01 17.16 -9.68
N VAL A 191 8.03 17.77 -9.07
CA VAL A 191 9.44 17.44 -9.31
C VAL A 191 10.01 16.54 -8.21
N LEU A 192 9.54 16.68 -6.97
CA LEU A 192 10.09 15.95 -5.82
C LEU A 192 9.10 14.91 -5.27
N LEU A 193 7.90 15.31 -4.85
CA LEU A 193 7.01 14.42 -4.10
C LEU A 193 6.44 13.31 -4.99
N VAL A 194 5.84 13.64 -6.14
CA VAL A 194 5.25 12.63 -7.02
C VAL A 194 6.32 11.71 -7.62
N PRO A 195 7.43 12.21 -8.21
CA PRO A 195 8.50 11.34 -8.70
C PRO A 195 9.19 10.52 -7.59
N GLY A 196 9.43 11.13 -6.43
CA GLY A 196 10.02 10.45 -5.27
C GLY A 196 9.10 9.35 -4.72
N GLY A 197 7.80 9.61 -4.65
CA GLY A 197 6.78 8.62 -4.28
C GLY A 197 6.73 7.46 -5.27
N TRP A 198 6.76 7.73 -6.58
CA TRP A 198 6.85 6.70 -7.61
C TRP A 198 8.11 5.85 -7.47
N TRP A 199 9.27 6.50 -7.30
CA TRP A 199 10.53 5.81 -7.07
C TRP A 199 10.47 4.90 -5.83
N LEU A 200 9.87 5.38 -4.74
CA LEU A 200 9.70 4.60 -3.51
C LEU A 200 8.77 3.40 -3.74
N ALA A 201 7.62 3.62 -4.38
CA ALA A 201 6.67 2.56 -4.73
C ALA A 201 7.35 1.49 -5.59
N HIS A 202 8.14 1.88 -6.59
CA HIS A 202 8.91 0.95 -7.42
C HIS A 202 9.93 0.13 -6.60
N ARG A 203 10.61 0.74 -5.63
CA ARG A 203 11.51 0.02 -4.73
C ARG A 203 10.78 -0.96 -3.84
N HIS A 204 9.63 -0.55 -3.28
CA HIS A 204 8.79 -1.40 -2.46
C HIS A 204 8.26 -2.60 -3.25
N ILE A 205 7.80 -2.40 -4.48
CA ILE A 205 7.38 -3.50 -5.38
C ILE A 205 8.56 -4.44 -5.64
N GLY A 206 9.73 -3.91 -5.98
CA GLY A 206 10.92 -4.74 -6.22
C GLY A 206 11.34 -5.56 -4.99
N HIS A 207 11.27 -4.96 -3.80
CA HIS A 207 11.57 -5.65 -2.55
C HIS A 207 10.49 -6.68 -2.19
N ALA A 208 9.21 -6.37 -2.40
CA ALA A 208 8.10 -7.29 -2.20
C ALA A 208 8.27 -8.55 -3.06
N HIS A 209 8.56 -8.39 -4.36
CA HIS A 209 8.85 -9.51 -5.26
C HIS A 209 10.09 -10.34 -4.88
N ALA A 210 11.09 -9.73 -4.24
CA ALA A 210 12.29 -10.42 -3.80
C ALA A 210 12.07 -11.20 -2.49
N HIS A 211 10.91 -11.05 -1.85
CA HIS A 211 10.61 -11.72 -0.60
C HIS A 211 10.47 -13.24 -0.79
N PRO A 212 10.90 -14.08 0.18
CA PRO A 212 10.80 -15.54 0.05
C PRO A 212 9.37 -16.06 -0.16
N ALA A 213 8.36 -15.34 0.34
CA ALA A 213 6.95 -15.66 0.10
C ALA A 213 6.61 -15.60 -1.40
N SER A 214 7.09 -14.60 -2.14
CA SER A 214 6.88 -14.52 -3.60
C SER A 214 7.64 -15.59 -4.39
N ALA A 215 8.81 -16.03 -3.90
CA ALA A 215 9.60 -17.07 -4.56
C ALA A 215 8.92 -18.45 -4.58
N GLN A 216 7.91 -18.68 -3.74
CA GLN A 216 7.18 -19.95 -3.66
C GLN A 216 6.39 -20.23 -4.95
N PHE A 217 5.90 -19.17 -5.60
CA PHE A 217 5.16 -19.24 -6.87
C PHE A 217 6.07 -19.47 -8.07
N LEU A 218 7.31 -18.98 -8.02
CA LEU A 218 8.34 -19.29 -9.03
C LEU A 218 8.79 -20.76 -9.01
N THR A 219 8.66 -21.43 -7.87
CA THR A 219 9.12 -22.82 -7.68
C THR A 219 7.98 -23.85 -7.69
N GLY A 220 6.73 -23.42 -7.91
CA GLY A 220 5.56 -24.29 -7.95
C GLY A 220 5.18 -24.93 -6.62
N LYS A 221 5.74 -24.45 -5.50
CA LYS A 221 5.45 -24.95 -4.15
C LYS A 221 4.61 -23.91 -3.41
N ARG A 222 3.29 -24.13 -3.30
CA ARG A 222 2.47 -23.38 -2.33
C ARG A 222 3.02 -23.63 -0.93
N ALA A 223 3.21 -22.57 -0.13
CA ALA A 223 3.46 -22.76 1.30
C ALA A 223 2.30 -23.57 1.91
N PRO A 224 2.59 -24.46 2.88
CA PRO A 224 1.52 -25.11 3.61
C PRO A 224 0.65 -24.06 4.30
N PRO A 225 -0.68 -24.21 4.32
CA PRO A 225 -1.57 -23.28 5.00
C PRO A 225 -1.13 -23.17 6.47
N LYS A 226 -1.05 -21.94 6.98
CA LYS A 226 -0.73 -21.71 8.39
C LYS A 226 -1.87 -22.29 9.22
N GLU A 227 -1.56 -23.29 10.04
CA GLU A 227 -2.48 -23.81 11.06
C GLU A 227 -3.07 -22.63 11.86
N SER A 228 -4.39 -22.53 11.83
CA SER A 228 -5.16 -21.75 12.81
C SER A 228 -4.68 -22.10 14.22
N PRO A 229 -4.64 -21.17 15.19
CA PRO A 229 -4.18 -21.47 16.55
C PRO A 229 -5.11 -22.52 17.19
N GLY A 230 -4.75 -23.78 17.01
CA GLY A 230 -5.42 -24.96 17.50
C GLY A 230 -4.87 -25.33 18.87
N ILE A 231 -5.82 -25.53 19.77
CA ILE A 231 -5.77 -26.09 21.12
C ILE A 231 -4.56 -27.03 21.36
N PRO A 232 -3.82 -26.88 22.48
CA PRO A 232 -2.60 -27.64 22.73
C PRO A 232 -2.90 -29.11 23.07
N GLY A 233 -2.37 -30.03 22.27
CA GLY A 233 -2.27 -31.44 22.66
C GLY A 233 -2.12 -32.42 21.50
N ALA A 234 -0.88 -32.76 21.15
CA ALA A 234 -0.42 -34.11 20.77
C ALA A 234 1.00 -34.01 20.18
N GLY A 235 1.97 -34.65 20.84
CA GLY A 235 3.35 -34.70 20.38
C GLY A 235 3.56 -35.70 19.25
N ILE A 236 4.36 -35.31 18.25
CA ILE A 236 4.98 -36.22 17.27
C ILE A 236 6.43 -35.74 17.05
N PRO A 237 7.45 -36.63 16.98
CA PRO A 237 8.86 -36.22 16.90
C PRO A 237 9.18 -35.67 15.50
N ARG A 238 9.84 -34.50 15.43
CA ARG A 238 10.36 -33.93 14.18
C ARG A 238 11.73 -34.53 13.82
N GLU A 239 11.80 -35.21 12.68
CA GLU A 239 13.06 -35.50 11.98
C GLU A 239 13.72 -34.18 11.56
N ARG A 240 15.04 -34.09 11.83
CA ARG A 240 15.90 -32.97 11.44
C ARG A 240 16.32 -33.14 9.97
N GLY A 241 15.66 -32.44 9.06
CA GLY A 241 16.14 -32.23 7.69
C GLY A 241 16.93 -30.91 7.60
N SER A 242 18.22 -30.99 7.28
CA SER A 242 19.07 -29.83 7.00
C SER A 242 18.72 -29.23 5.64
N LEU A 243 18.49 -27.91 5.60
CA LEU A 243 18.34 -27.15 4.35
C LEU A 243 19.35 -26.00 4.36
N SER A 244 20.29 -26.08 3.44
CA SER A 244 21.33 -25.08 3.12
C SER A 244 20.73 -23.86 2.41
N SER A 245 19.73 -23.21 3.00
CA SER A 245 19.03 -22.12 2.34
C SER A 245 19.95 -20.90 2.21
N GLY A 246 20.23 -20.45 0.98
CA GLY A 246 20.97 -19.23 0.65
C GLY A 246 20.24 -17.92 1.03
N TYR A 247 19.50 -17.94 2.13
CA TYR A 247 18.66 -16.85 2.63
C TYR A 247 18.83 -16.71 4.14
N CYS A 248 18.76 -15.48 4.63
CA CYS A 248 18.85 -15.18 6.05
C CYS A 248 17.66 -15.77 6.81
N THR A 249 17.91 -16.60 7.81
CA THR A 249 16.89 -17.25 8.64
C THR A 249 16.04 -16.27 9.46
N LYS A 250 16.57 -15.07 9.76
CA LYS A 250 15.85 -14.03 10.52
C LYS A 250 15.03 -13.08 9.65
N CYS A 251 15.51 -12.71 8.47
CA CYS A 251 14.86 -11.67 7.67
C CYS A 251 14.51 -12.05 6.24
N GLY A 252 14.92 -13.22 5.76
CA GLY A 252 14.64 -13.70 4.42
C GLY A 252 15.49 -13.06 3.32
N ASN A 253 16.42 -12.15 3.65
CA ASN A 253 17.28 -11.54 2.64
C ASN A 253 18.19 -12.59 1.98
N PRO A 254 18.34 -12.60 0.64
CA PRO A 254 19.29 -13.48 -0.02
C PRO A 254 20.71 -13.23 0.51
N LEU A 255 21.45 -14.32 0.71
CA LEU A 255 22.81 -14.30 1.21
C LEU A 255 23.75 -14.67 0.07
N SER A 256 24.76 -13.82 -0.15
CA SER A 256 25.87 -14.17 -1.01
C SER A 256 26.67 -15.35 -0.42
N PRO A 257 27.34 -16.15 -1.26
CA PRO A 257 28.10 -17.32 -0.84
C PRO A 257 29.19 -17.05 0.21
N ASP A 258 29.56 -15.81 0.51
CA ASP A 258 30.61 -15.49 1.50
C ASP A 258 30.17 -14.51 2.62
N THR A 259 28.88 -14.18 2.70
CA THR A 259 28.38 -13.22 3.71
C THR A 259 28.35 -13.84 5.11
N LYS A 260 29.11 -13.25 6.05
CA LYS A 260 29.13 -13.63 7.49
C LYS A 260 27.96 -13.03 8.27
N PHE A 261 27.45 -11.89 7.83
CA PHE A 261 26.32 -11.19 8.41
C PHE A 261 25.35 -10.83 7.29
N CYS A 262 24.06 -10.88 7.60
CA CYS A 262 23.03 -10.39 6.69
C CYS A 262 23.16 -8.87 6.52
N GLY A 263 23.34 -8.41 5.27
CA GLY A 263 23.47 -6.98 4.96
C GLY A 263 22.21 -6.14 5.24
N MET A 264 21.06 -6.79 5.48
CA MET A 264 19.79 -6.10 5.79
C MET A 264 19.50 -6.01 7.29
N CYS A 265 19.63 -7.10 8.04
CA CYS A 265 19.24 -7.14 9.46
C CYS A 265 20.40 -7.33 10.45
N GLY A 266 21.64 -7.48 9.94
CA GLY A 266 22.83 -7.67 10.76
C GLY A 266 22.94 -9.05 11.42
N GLU A 267 22.05 -9.99 11.12
CA GLU A 267 22.09 -11.33 11.74
C GLU A 267 23.32 -12.12 11.28
N PRO A 268 24.06 -12.77 12.20
CA PRO A 268 25.12 -13.70 11.81
C PRO A 268 24.55 -14.89 11.03
N VAL A 269 25.27 -15.29 9.99
CA VAL A 269 24.91 -16.43 9.15
C VAL A 269 25.66 -17.66 9.67
N GLU A 270 24.98 -18.52 10.43
CA GLU A 270 25.53 -19.81 10.85
C GLU A 270 25.48 -20.80 9.68
N ARG A 271 26.64 -21.34 9.30
CA ARG A 271 26.74 -22.46 8.35
C ARG A 271 27.27 -23.67 9.11
N VAL A 272 26.58 -24.80 8.96
CA VAL A 272 27.06 -26.12 9.40
C VAL A 272 27.84 -26.73 8.25
#